data_AF-A0A1M5WHA5-F1
#
_entry.id   AF-A0A1M5WHA5-F1
#
_cell.length_a   1.000
_cell.length_b   1.000
_cell.length_c   1.000
_cell.angle_alpha   90.00
_cell.angle_beta   90.00
_cell.angle_gamma   90.00
#
_symmetry.space_group_name_H-M   'P 1'
#
loop_
_entity.id
_entity.type
_entity.pdbx_description
1 polymer ?
#
loop_
_entity_poly.entity_id
_entity_poly.type
_entity_poly.pdbx_seq_one_letter_code
_entity_poly.pdbx_strand_id
1 'polypeptide(L)'
;MRLRARTLPRPGRARVPHGRQRRAPAGGADPGAVRRHRHIDRAQAARRTDRHLRRHASRPWADARSGLHGGHRPLHRPAARDHAGGQSRRAQIRVLDAPVAGGEPGATDASLSIMVGRDAEDFAAAKPVFEALGRTITHCGPNGRGQTVKAASQLVLAISLQACAEAVVFLEKSGVDLEAALDVIGGGMAGSTALARKKANLLKRDYTPSFRMGLHHKDPGIVTDTARAIGAAIPLGSVAAQLVASAVARGEADLDHSALLRGVELLSGYDHEEQ
;
A
#
# COMPACT_ATOMS: atom_id res chain seq x y z
N MET A 1 -70.38 -9.30 6.01
CA MET A 1 -71.30 -10.23 6.72
C MET A 1 -71.10 -10.04 8.22
N ARG A 2 -72.17 -9.98 9.02
CA ARG A 2 -72.12 -9.58 10.45
C ARG A 2 -71.83 -10.77 11.37
N LEU A 3 -71.15 -10.54 12.51
CA LEU A 3 -71.63 -10.93 13.85
C LEU A 3 -70.77 -10.33 14.98
N ARG A 4 -71.40 -10.06 16.14
CA ARG A 4 -70.82 -9.52 17.38
C ARG A 4 -71.33 -10.35 18.57
N ALA A 5 -70.46 -10.61 19.56
CA ALA A 5 -70.72 -10.71 21.02
C ALA A 5 -69.36 -11.11 21.66
N ARG A 6 -68.77 -10.51 22.70
CA ARG A 6 -69.15 -9.59 23.80
C ARG A 6 -69.88 -10.22 25.00
N THR A 7 -69.11 -10.73 25.96
CA THR A 7 -69.43 -10.70 27.41
C THR A 7 -68.17 -10.80 28.28
N LEU A 8 -68.21 -10.13 29.44
CA LEU A 8 -67.25 -10.16 30.56
C LEU A 8 -67.92 -10.89 31.75
N PRO A 9 -67.17 -11.40 32.75
CA PRO A 9 -66.98 -10.61 33.97
C PRO A 9 -65.61 -10.73 34.67
N ARG A 10 -65.43 -9.86 35.67
CA ARG A 10 -64.35 -9.71 36.68
C ARG A 10 -65.03 -9.76 38.08
N PRO A 11 -64.32 -9.64 39.24
CA PRO A 11 -62.93 -9.96 39.60
C PRO A 11 -62.82 -10.77 40.93
N GLY A 12 -61.59 -11.09 41.38
CA GLY A 12 -61.30 -11.53 42.76
C GLY A 12 -60.00 -10.89 43.29
N ARG A 13 -59.94 -10.54 44.59
CA ARG A 13 -58.79 -9.89 45.26
C ARG A 13 -58.38 -10.63 46.55
N ALA A 14 -57.08 -10.84 46.73
CA ALA A 14 -56.39 -10.98 48.03
C ALA A 14 -54.95 -10.45 47.84
N ARG A 15 -54.61 -9.24 48.32
CA ARG A 15 -54.04 -8.87 49.64
C ARG A 15 -52.58 -9.31 49.86
N VAL A 16 -51.74 -8.33 50.22
CA VAL A 16 -50.26 -8.33 50.39
C VAL A 16 -49.92 -7.74 51.77
N PRO A 17 -48.81 -8.15 52.41
CA PRO A 17 -47.71 -7.27 52.89
C PRO A 17 -46.33 -7.90 52.60
N HIS A 18 -45.12 -7.40 52.91
CA HIS A 18 -44.42 -6.09 53.10
C HIS A 18 -42.91 -6.44 53.20
N GLY A 19 -41.88 -5.65 52.87
CA GLY A 19 -41.68 -4.36 52.16
C GLY A 19 -40.36 -4.47 51.36
N ARG A 20 -39.52 -3.46 51.06
CA ARG A 20 -39.49 -1.98 51.24
C ARG A 20 -39.16 -1.33 49.87
N GLN A 21 -39.38 -0.01 49.76
CA GLN A 21 -39.20 0.80 48.55
C GLN A 21 -37.74 0.91 48.05
N ARG A 22 -37.53 1.17 46.74
CA ARG A 22 -36.93 2.44 46.25
C ARG A 22 -36.90 2.64 44.71
N ARG A 23 -37.35 3.85 44.33
CA ARG A 23 -36.91 4.74 43.21
C ARG A 23 -37.21 4.36 41.75
N ALA A 24 -37.53 5.40 40.98
CA ALA A 24 -37.74 5.40 39.54
C ALA A 24 -36.41 5.24 38.77
N PRO A 25 -36.43 4.69 37.54
CA PRO A 25 -35.26 4.66 36.67
C PRO A 25 -34.94 6.07 36.18
N ALA A 26 -33.78 6.60 36.57
CA ALA A 26 -33.22 7.81 35.98
C ALA A 26 -32.79 7.54 34.53
N GLY A 27 -32.91 8.55 33.67
CA GLY A 27 -32.39 8.48 32.32
C GLY A 27 -30.87 8.31 32.32
N GLY A 28 -30.38 7.21 31.76
CA GLY A 28 -28.97 6.95 31.51
C GLY A 28 -28.84 6.15 30.22
N ALA A 29 -28.20 6.74 29.21
CA ALA A 29 -27.91 6.02 27.97
C ALA A 29 -26.88 4.91 28.24
N ASP A 30 -27.19 3.68 27.88
CA ASP A 30 -26.27 2.54 28.06
C ASP A 30 -24.95 2.77 27.29
N PRO A 31 -23.80 2.88 27.98
CA PRO A 31 -22.50 3.01 27.33
C PRO A 31 -22.16 1.80 26.44
N GLY A 32 -22.72 0.64 26.74
CA GLY A 32 -22.60 -0.60 25.95
C GLY A 32 -23.27 -0.48 24.58
N ALA A 33 -24.52 -0.01 24.53
CA ALA A 33 -25.25 0.23 23.29
C ALA A 33 -24.54 1.25 22.38
N VAL A 34 -24.06 2.37 22.95
CA VAL A 34 -23.32 3.40 22.18
C VAL A 34 -21.98 2.87 21.68
N ARG A 35 -21.24 2.08 22.48
CA ARG A 35 -20.03 1.37 22.01
C ARG A 35 -20.32 0.38 20.88
N ARG A 36 -21.41 -0.41 20.99
CA ARG A 36 -21.79 -1.40 19.97
C ARG A 36 -22.20 -0.74 18.66
N HIS A 37 -23.01 0.33 18.68
CA HIS A 37 -23.33 1.11 17.48
C HIS A 37 -22.06 1.69 16.82
N ARG A 38 -21.19 2.36 17.59
CA ARG A 38 -19.92 2.90 17.04
C ARG A 38 -19.00 1.81 16.46
N HIS A 39 -18.99 0.60 17.02
CA HIS A 39 -18.27 -0.53 16.43
C HIS A 39 -18.90 -1.06 15.15
N ILE A 40 -20.23 -1.11 15.07
CA ILE A 40 -20.96 -1.52 13.87
C ILE A 40 -20.77 -0.49 12.75
N ASP A 41 -20.87 0.81 13.05
CA ASP A 41 -20.61 1.89 12.10
C ASP A 41 -19.15 1.89 11.61
N ARG A 42 -18.17 1.73 12.51
CA ARG A 42 -16.76 1.56 12.12
C ARG A 42 -16.53 0.31 11.28
N ALA A 43 -17.17 -0.81 11.62
CA ALA A 43 -17.05 -2.05 10.84
C ALA A 43 -17.79 -1.98 9.49
N GLN A 44 -18.86 -1.19 9.37
CA GLN A 44 -19.56 -0.95 8.11
C GLN A 44 -18.82 0.07 7.25
N ALA A 45 -18.25 1.13 7.83
CA ALA A 45 -17.35 2.05 7.16
C ALA A 45 -16.10 1.32 6.65
N ALA A 46 -15.43 0.54 7.50
CA ALA A 46 -14.30 -0.30 7.12
C ALA A 46 -14.67 -1.29 6.00
N ARG A 47 -15.83 -1.97 6.07
CA ARG A 47 -16.30 -2.85 4.98
C ARG A 47 -16.66 -2.10 3.69
N ARG A 48 -17.18 -0.87 3.76
CA ARG A 48 -17.45 -0.03 2.57
C ARG A 48 -16.16 0.46 1.93
N THR A 49 -15.22 0.94 2.74
CA THR A 49 -13.88 1.35 2.30
C THR A 49 -13.09 0.16 1.76
N ASP A 50 -13.13 -1.02 2.40
CA ASP A 50 -12.53 -2.27 1.92
C ASP A 50 -13.18 -2.74 0.61
N ARG A 51 -14.50 -2.67 0.46
CA ARG A 51 -15.18 -2.99 -0.82
C ARG A 51 -14.82 -2.03 -1.95
N HIS A 52 -14.48 -0.78 -1.63
CA HIS A 52 -14.02 0.22 -2.59
C HIS A 52 -12.53 0.04 -2.92
N LEU A 53 -11.69 -0.17 -1.89
CA LEU A 53 -10.27 -0.48 -2.03
C LEU A 53 -10.06 -1.79 -2.79
N ARG A 54 -10.75 -2.89 -2.50
CA ARG A 54 -10.63 -4.14 -3.29
C ARG A 54 -10.96 -3.97 -4.78
N ARG A 55 -11.83 -3.00 -5.13
CA ARG A 55 -12.17 -2.65 -6.53
C ARG A 55 -11.11 -1.77 -7.22
N HIS A 56 -10.17 -1.17 -6.48
CA HIS A 56 -9.16 -0.26 -7.03
C HIS A 56 -7.70 -0.69 -6.75
N ALA A 57 -7.43 -1.40 -5.66
CA ALA A 57 -6.13 -2.00 -5.31
C ALA A 57 -5.73 -3.12 -6.29
N SER A 58 -6.72 -3.76 -6.92
CA SER A 58 -6.55 -4.72 -8.02
C SER A 58 -6.28 -4.06 -9.38
N ARG A 59 -6.24 -2.72 -9.47
CA ARG A 59 -5.86 -1.96 -10.68
C ARG A 59 -4.51 -1.24 -10.50
N PRO A 60 -3.36 -1.94 -10.49
CA PRO A 60 -2.06 -1.29 -10.41
C PRO A 60 -1.75 -0.49 -11.70
N TRP A 61 -1.92 0.83 -11.61
CA TRP A 61 -1.31 1.86 -12.48
C TRP A 61 -1.66 1.83 -14.00
N ALA A 62 -2.69 1.10 -14.42
CA ALA A 62 -2.88 0.77 -15.85
C ALA A 62 -3.46 1.89 -16.75
N ASP A 63 -4.33 2.77 -16.22
CA ASP A 63 -5.27 3.58 -17.04
C ASP A 63 -4.76 4.97 -17.49
N ALA A 64 -3.46 5.27 -17.41
CA ALA A 64 -2.92 6.62 -17.69
C ALA A 64 -2.35 6.83 -19.12
N ARG A 65 -2.98 6.25 -20.16
CA ARG A 65 -2.30 5.98 -21.45
C ARG A 65 -2.87 6.58 -22.76
N SER A 66 -3.87 7.47 -22.73
CA SER A 66 -4.42 8.10 -23.95
C SER A 66 -4.10 9.60 -24.08
N GLY A 67 -3.73 10.04 -25.29
CA GLY A 67 -3.63 11.45 -25.68
C GLY A 67 -2.24 11.96 -26.07
N LEU A 68 -1.86 11.74 -27.34
CA LEU A 68 -0.81 12.49 -28.05
C LEU A 68 -1.41 13.01 -29.35
N HIS A 69 -1.17 14.29 -29.68
CA HIS A 69 -0.92 14.82 -31.04
C HIS A 69 -0.70 16.35 -30.98
N GLY A 70 0.41 16.83 -31.57
CA GLY A 70 0.57 18.21 -32.09
C GLY A 70 0.90 19.36 -31.11
N GLY A 71 2.04 20.02 -31.35
CA GLY A 71 2.27 21.43 -30.97
C GLY A 71 3.25 21.68 -29.82
N HIS A 72 4.29 22.47 -30.07
CA HIS A 72 5.34 22.85 -29.10
C HIS A 72 4.78 23.56 -27.85
N ARG A 73 4.87 22.91 -26.69
CA ARG A 73 4.98 23.50 -25.34
C ARG A 73 5.58 22.46 -24.38
N PRO A 74 6.15 22.85 -23.21
CA PRO A 74 6.74 21.90 -22.27
C PRO A 74 5.69 20.90 -21.79
N LEU A 75 5.80 19.64 -22.24
CA LEU A 75 4.83 18.61 -21.93
C LEU A 75 5.08 18.06 -20.51
N HIS A 76 4.68 18.85 -19.51
CA HIS A 76 4.35 18.29 -18.20
C HIS A 76 3.42 17.10 -18.40
N ARG A 77 3.47 16.09 -17.52
CA ARG A 77 2.44 15.05 -17.44
C ARG A 77 1.53 15.27 -16.23
N PRO A 78 0.63 16.27 -16.24
CA PRO A 78 -0.36 16.48 -15.18
C PRO A 78 -1.67 15.75 -15.49
N ALA A 79 -1.80 15.04 -16.62
CA ALA A 79 -3.10 14.57 -17.13
C ALA A 79 -3.98 13.84 -16.10
N ALA A 80 -3.44 12.91 -15.30
CA ALA A 80 -4.19 12.25 -14.22
C ALA A 80 -4.34 13.11 -12.94
N ARG A 81 -3.39 14.02 -12.69
CA ARG A 81 -3.32 14.90 -11.51
C ARG A 81 -4.39 16.01 -11.60
N ASP A 82 -4.50 16.63 -12.77
CA ASP A 82 -5.46 17.70 -13.06
C ASP A 82 -6.85 17.18 -13.43
N HIS A 83 -7.00 15.94 -13.93
CA HIS A 83 -8.35 15.36 -14.08
C HIS A 83 -9.01 15.16 -12.72
N ALA A 84 -8.33 14.50 -11.78
CA ALA A 84 -8.87 14.26 -10.45
C ALA A 84 -9.09 15.58 -9.68
N GLY A 85 -8.11 16.49 -9.68
CA GLY A 85 -8.25 17.80 -9.02
C GLY A 85 -9.27 18.73 -9.69
N GLY A 86 -9.30 18.77 -11.01
CA GLY A 86 -10.15 19.66 -11.81
C GLY A 86 -11.62 19.23 -11.86
N GLN A 87 -11.91 17.93 -11.99
CA GLN A 87 -13.28 17.43 -11.91
C GLN A 87 -13.85 17.58 -10.49
N SER A 88 -13.04 17.29 -9.46
CA SER A 88 -13.50 17.34 -8.06
C SER A 88 -13.87 18.74 -7.58
N ARG A 89 -13.22 19.80 -8.11
CA ARG A 89 -13.62 21.20 -7.89
C ARG A 89 -15.06 21.51 -8.35
N ARG A 90 -15.58 20.83 -9.37
CA ARG A 90 -16.98 20.98 -9.83
C ARG A 90 -18.00 20.24 -8.95
N ALA A 91 -17.54 19.34 -8.08
CA ALA A 91 -18.37 18.49 -7.23
C ALA A 91 -18.16 18.71 -5.71
N GLN A 92 -17.37 19.72 -5.32
CA GLN A 92 -16.92 19.96 -3.94
C GLN A 92 -16.21 18.74 -3.28
N ILE A 93 -15.64 17.85 -4.08
CA ILE A 93 -14.90 16.67 -3.58
C ILE A 93 -13.45 17.07 -3.28
N ARG A 94 -12.92 16.60 -2.15
CA ARG A 94 -11.50 16.74 -1.79
C ARG A 94 -10.76 15.45 -2.15
N VAL A 95 -9.67 15.56 -2.89
CA VAL A 95 -8.82 14.43 -3.31
C VAL A 95 -7.44 14.59 -2.68
N LEU A 96 -6.93 13.51 -2.09
CA LEU A 96 -5.60 13.42 -1.50
C LEU A 96 -4.80 12.36 -2.27
N ASP A 97 -3.53 12.61 -2.56
CA ASP A 97 -2.64 11.54 -3.02
C ASP A 97 -2.03 10.83 -1.82
N ALA A 98 -2.47 9.59 -1.56
CA ALA A 98 -2.04 8.78 -0.42
C ALA A 98 -1.47 7.41 -0.85
N PRO A 99 -0.39 7.35 -1.66
CA PRO A 99 0.29 6.09 -1.97
C PRO A 99 0.86 5.41 -0.72
N VAL A 100 1.03 4.10 -0.82
CA VAL A 100 1.41 3.24 0.31
C VAL A 100 2.66 2.39 0.04
N ALA A 101 3.29 1.96 1.12
CA ALA A 101 4.36 0.96 1.14
C ALA A 101 4.09 -0.07 2.25
N GLY A 102 4.60 -1.30 2.08
CA GLY A 102 4.40 -2.42 3.00
C GLY A 102 4.16 -3.75 2.27
N GLY A 103 3.57 -3.70 1.07
CA GLY A 103 3.16 -4.88 0.30
C GLY A 103 1.85 -5.48 0.81
N GLU A 104 1.51 -6.67 0.33
CA GLU A 104 0.32 -7.41 0.80
C GLU A 104 0.35 -7.70 2.32
N PRO A 105 1.46 -8.16 2.94
CA PRO A 105 1.51 -8.30 4.40
C PRO A 105 1.25 -6.99 5.12
N GLY A 106 1.77 -5.88 4.58
CA GLY A 106 1.52 -4.54 5.10
C GLY A 106 0.05 -4.16 5.13
N ALA A 107 -0.70 -4.53 4.10
CA ALA A 107 -2.14 -4.26 4.00
C ALA A 107 -2.97 -5.18 4.92
N THR A 108 -2.62 -6.46 5.00
CA THR A 108 -3.28 -7.44 5.87
C THR A 108 -3.12 -7.10 7.35
N ASP A 109 -1.91 -6.69 7.76
CA ASP A 109 -1.58 -6.39 9.16
C ASP A 109 -1.92 -4.94 9.60
N ALA A 110 -2.69 -4.20 8.78
CA ALA A 110 -2.97 -2.77 8.93
C ALA A 110 -1.71 -1.94 9.28
N SER A 111 -0.60 -2.25 8.59
CA SER A 111 0.75 -1.80 8.94
C SER A 111 1.44 -0.99 7.84
N LEU A 112 0.67 -0.57 6.83
CA LEU A 112 1.15 0.25 5.73
C LEU A 112 1.85 1.53 6.23
N SER A 113 2.87 1.92 5.48
CA SER A 113 3.40 3.29 5.49
C SER A 113 2.64 4.10 4.44
N ILE A 114 1.97 5.17 4.85
CA ILE A 114 1.06 5.97 4.03
C ILE A 114 1.65 7.38 3.87
N MET A 115 1.92 7.76 2.62
CA MET A 115 2.61 8.99 2.23
C MET A 115 1.56 9.96 1.67
N VAL A 116 1.13 10.98 2.40
CA VAL A 116 -0.05 11.80 2.04
C VAL A 116 0.33 13.18 1.55
N GLY A 117 -0.03 13.52 0.32
CA GLY A 117 0.00 14.88 -0.21
C GLY A 117 -1.37 15.54 -0.19
N ARG A 118 -1.47 16.71 0.48
CA ARG A 118 -2.51 17.76 0.32
C ARG A 118 -2.22 18.93 1.27
N ASP A 119 -3.17 19.85 1.46
CA ASP A 119 -3.07 20.85 2.53
C ASP A 119 -3.23 20.17 3.90
N ALA A 120 -2.64 20.78 4.94
CA ALA A 120 -2.59 20.17 6.28
C ALA A 120 -3.98 19.93 6.90
N GLU A 121 -4.98 20.75 6.59
CA GLU A 121 -6.37 20.57 7.02
C GLU A 121 -6.99 19.27 6.45
N ASP A 122 -6.82 19.05 5.15
CA ASP A 122 -7.33 17.87 4.46
C ASP A 122 -6.64 16.60 4.97
N PHE A 123 -5.33 16.67 5.22
CA PHE A 123 -4.58 15.60 5.88
C PHE A 123 -5.13 15.30 7.27
N ALA A 124 -5.33 16.32 8.12
CA ALA A 124 -5.86 16.15 9.47
C ALA A 124 -7.28 15.54 9.47
N ALA A 125 -8.14 15.97 8.55
CA ALA A 125 -9.48 15.42 8.37
C ALA A 125 -9.48 13.95 7.91
N ALA A 126 -8.53 13.55 7.05
CA ALA A 126 -8.41 12.19 6.54
C ALA A 126 -7.62 11.24 7.45
N LYS A 127 -6.78 11.76 8.36
CA LYS A 127 -5.88 10.99 9.25
C LYS A 127 -6.56 9.81 9.97
N PRO A 128 -7.77 9.92 10.55
CA PRO A 128 -8.43 8.79 11.22
C PRO A 128 -8.81 7.62 10.29
N VAL A 129 -8.89 7.85 8.97
CA VAL A 129 -9.11 6.79 7.97
C VAL A 129 -7.81 6.07 7.67
N PHE A 130 -6.70 6.81 7.56
CA PHE A 130 -5.37 6.23 7.37
C PHE A 130 -4.90 5.42 8.59
N GLU A 131 -5.24 5.85 9.81
CA GLU A 131 -4.97 5.13 11.07
C GLU A 131 -5.66 3.76 11.18
N ALA A 132 -6.66 3.49 10.34
CA ALA A 132 -7.28 2.16 10.24
C ALA A 132 -6.55 1.20 9.28
N LEU A 133 -5.54 1.69 8.54
CA LEU A 133 -4.87 0.97 7.44
C LEU A 133 -3.33 0.90 7.61
N GLY A 134 -2.74 1.81 8.39
CA GLY A 134 -1.29 1.94 8.48
C GLY A 134 -0.79 2.42 9.84
N ARG A 135 0.46 2.06 10.14
CA ARG A 135 1.17 2.47 11.38
C ARG A 135 2.00 3.73 11.20
N THR A 136 2.51 3.97 9.99
CA THR A 136 3.33 5.15 9.66
C THR A 136 2.56 6.04 8.71
N ILE A 137 2.10 7.20 9.16
CA ILE A 137 1.26 8.10 8.37
C ILE A 137 1.93 9.47 8.34
N THR A 138 2.42 9.87 7.18
CA THR A 138 3.26 11.06 7.02
C THR A 138 2.59 12.03 6.07
N HIS A 139 2.44 13.29 6.52
CA HIS A 139 2.11 14.40 5.62
C HIS A 139 3.36 14.80 4.85
N CYS A 140 3.35 14.65 3.53
CA CYS A 140 4.48 14.90 2.66
C CYS A 140 4.51 16.34 2.09
N GLY A 141 3.54 17.19 2.47
CA GLY A 141 3.32 18.51 1.91
C GLY A 141 2.15 18.56 0.92
N PRO A 142 2.11 19.51 -0.03
CA PRO A 142 0.96 19.75 -0.92
C PRO A 142 0.65 18.58 -1.87
N ASN A 143 -0.41 18.74 -2.68
CA ASN A 143 -0.85 17.75 -3.67
C ASN A 143 0.31 17.25 -4.57
N GLY A 144 0.39 15.94 -4.75
CA GLY A 144 1.41 15.22 -5.50
C GLY A 144 2.70 14.94 -4.73
N ARG A 145 2.87 15.41 -3.49
CA ARG A 145 4.07 15.13 -2.69
C ARG A 145 4.12 13.69 -2.18
N GLY A 146 2.99 13.08 -1.85
CA GLY A 146 2.93 11.66 -1.48
C GLY A 146 3.46 10.77 -2.62
N GLN A 147 3.05 11.07 -3.86
CA GLN A 147 3.57 10.39 -5.05
C GLN A 147 5.07 10.63 -5.30
N THR A 148 5.57 11.83 -4.99
CA THR A 148 7.02 12.14 -5.11
C THR A 148 7.84 11.32 -4.11
N VAL A 149 7.38 11.23 -2.85
CA VAL A 149 8.02 10.38 -1.82
C VAL A 149 7.93 8.90 -2.20
N LYS A 150 6.80 8.45 -2.75
CA LYS A 150 6.66 7.07 -3.25
C LYS A 150 7.64 6.78 -4.39
N ALA A 151 7.82 7.69 -5.35
CA ALA A 151 8.79 7.53 -6.43
C ALA A 151 10.22 7.41 -5.88
N ALA A 152 10.63 8.28 -4.94
CA ALA A 152 11.93 8.18 -4.26
C ALA A 152 12.09 6.85 -3.50
N SER A 153 11.04 6.34 -2.86
CA SER A 153 11.06 5.03 -2.20
C SER A 153 11.25 3.87 -3.18
N GLN A 154 10.65 3.92 -4.37
CA GLN A 154 10.83 2.87 -5.39
C GLN A 154 12.20 2.97 -6.10
N LEU A 155 12.75 4.18 -6.25
CA LEU A 155 14.13 4.39 -6.71
C LEU A 155 15.14 3.67 -5.79
N VAL A 156 15.03 3.89 -4.48
CA VAL A 156 15.90 3.21 -3.49
C VAL A 156 15.69 1.70 -3.53
N LEU A 157 14.45 1.22 -3.57
CA LEU A 157 14.15 -0.23 -3.62
C LEU A 157 14.79 -0.92 -4.84
N ALA A 158 14.69 -0.31 -6.02
CA ALA A 158 15.27 -0.87 -7.24
C ALA A 158 16.81 -0.96 -7.16
N ILE A 159 17.46 0.09 -6.66
CA ILE A 159 18.92 0.11 -6.48
C ILE A 159 19.35 -0.92 -5.41
N SER A 160 18.66 -0.98 -4.27
CA SER A 160 19.00 -1.93 -3.19
C SER A 160 18.89 -3.38 -3.63
N LEU A 161 17.86 -3.74 -4.41
CA LEU A 161 17.70 -5.12 -4.92
C LEU A 161 18.77 -5.47 -5.94
N GLN A 162 19.09 -4.55 -6.85
CA GLN A 162 20.16 -4.73 -7.82
C GLN A 162 21.53 -4.92 -7.14
N ALA A 163 21.83 -4.10 -6.12
CA ALA A 163 23.05 -4.24 -5.32
C ALA A 163 23.08 -5.56 -4.52
N CYS A 164 21.94 -6.07 -4.04
CA CYS A 164 21.89 -7.40 -3.40
C CYS A 164 22.18 -8.52 -4.41
N ALA A 165 21.64 -8.42 -5.63
CA ALA A 165 21.90 -9.38 -6.70
C ALA A 165 23.38 -9.41 -7.13
N GLU A 166 24.00 -8.23 -7.27
CA GLU A 166 25.43 -8.08 -7.55
C GLU A 166 26.31 -8.64 -6.41
N ALA A 167 25.94 -8.38 -5.16
CA ALA A 167 26.64 -8.92 -3.99
C ALA A 167 26.59 -10.45 -3.94
N VAL A 168 25.46 -11.08 -4.24
CA VAL A 168 25.34 -12.56 -4.26
C VAL A 168 26.36 -13.19 -5.21
N VAL A 169 26.35 -12.78 -6.49
CA VAL A 169 27.26 -13.37 -7.50
C VAL A 169 28.72 -13.03 -7.19
N PHE A 170 29.02 -11.85 -6.64
CA PHE A 170 30.37 -11.50 -6.19
C PHE A 170 30.86 -12.41 -5.07
N LEU A 171 30.02 -12.70 -4.08
CA LEU A 171 30.36 -13.53 -2.92
C LEU A 171 30.53 -15.01 -3.34
N GLU A 172 29.61 -15.54 -4.13
CA GLU A 172 29.69 -16.93 -4.62
C GLU A 172 30.94 -17.16 -5.49
N LYS A 173 31.25 -16.24 -6.42
CA LYS A 173 32.51 -16.28 -7.18
C LYS A 173 33.76 -16.10 -6.33
N SER A 174 33.64 -15.55 -5.12
CA SER A 174 34.74 -15.45 -4.15
C SER A 174 34.87 -16.70 -3.27
N GLY A 175 33.98 -17.69 -3.40
CA GLY A 175 34.02 -18.94 -2.65
C GLY A 175 33.72 -18.78 -1.15
N VAL A 176 33.03 -17.70 -0.75
CA VAL A 176 32.62 -17.51 0.67
C VAL A 176 31.25 -18.10 0.92
N ASP A 177 30.99 -18.51 2.17
CA ASP A 177 29.65 -18.94 2.59
C ASP A 177 28.64 -17.79 2.42
N LEU A 178 27.71 -17.97 1.47
CA LEU A 178 26.78 -16.92 1.09
C LEU A 178 25.79 -16.58 2.22
N GLU A 179 25.32 -17.57 2.98
CA GLU A 179 24.36 -17.35 4.07
C GLU A 179 24.96 -16.47 5.17
N ALA A 180 26.15 -16.81 5.67
CA ALA A 180 26.87 -16.04 6.66
C ALA A 180 27.29 -14.66 6.14
N ALA A 181 27.73 -14.56 4.88
CA ALA A 181 28.07 -13.28 4.27
C ALA A 181 26.85 -12.34 4.17
N LEU A 182 25.69 -12.84 3.78
CA LEU A 182 24.45 -12.04 3.74
C LEU A 182 23.95 -11.66 5.14
N ASP A 183 24.20 -12.46 6.18
CA ASP A 183 23.90 -12.07 7.57
C ASP A 183 24.83 -10.95 8.07
N VAL A 184 26.13 -11.03 7.79
CA VAL A 184 27.10 -9.97 8.12
C VAL A 184 26.74 -8.65 7.43
N ILE A 185 26.40 -8.70 6.14
CA ILE A 185 25.93 -7.53 5.38
C ILE A 185 24.61 -7.01 5.96
N GLY A 186 23.66 -7.91 6.26
CA GLY A 186 22.33 -7.60 6.78
C GLY A 186 22.33 -6.94 8.17
N GLY A 187 23.26 -7.32 9.04
CA GLY A 187 23.45 -6.72 10.37
C GLY A 187 24.31 -5.46 10.38
N GLY A 188 25.07 -5.19 9.31
CA GLY A 188 25.95 -4.03 9.19
C GLY A 188 25.30 -2.78 8.61
N MET A 189 26.12 -1.74 8.34
CA MET A 189 25.67 -0.48 7.72
C MET A 189 25.12 -0.65 6.29
N ALA A 190 25.46 -1.77 5.63
CA ALA A 190 24.93 -2.14 4.32
C ALA A 190 23.56 -2.86 4.39
N GLY A 191 23.07 -3.13 5.60
CA GLY A 191 21.80 -3.78 5.84
C GLY A 191 20.62 -2.98 5.28
N SER A 192 19.66 -3.68 4.68
CA SER A 192 18.45 -3.06 4.13
C SER A 192 17.22 -3.95 4.31
N THR A 193 16.04 -3.33 4.39
CA THR A 193 14.76 -4.06 4.41
C THR A 193 14.55 -4.88 3.13
N ALA A 194 15.19 -4.49 2.01
CA ALA A 194 15.19 -5.28 0.79
C ALA A 194 15.96 -6.60 1.00
N LEU A 195 17.21 -6.54 1.47
CA LEU A 195 18.01 -7.72 1.80
C LEU A 195 17.31 -8.61 2.83
N ALA A 196 16.86 -8.05 3.96
CA ALA A 196 16.21 -8.80 5.03
C ALA A 196 14.93 -9.54 4.56
N ARG A 197 14.18 -8.96 3.60
CA ARG A 197 13.00 -9.61 3.01
C ARG A 197 13.31 -10.57 1.87
N LYS A 198 14.52 -10.52 1.29
CA LYS A 198 14.91 -11.26 0.09
C LYS A 198 16.05 -12.25 0.27
N LYS A 199 16.71 -12.30 1.43
CA LYS A 199 17.79 -13.26 1.74
C LYS A 199 17.39 -14.69 1.34
N ALA A 200 16.20 -15.14 1.76
CA ALA A 200 15.69 -16.48 1.44
C ALA A 200 15.43 -16.70 -0.06
N ASN A 201 14.90 -15.70 -0.78
CA ASN A 201 14.69 -15.79 -2.24
C ASN A 201 16.04 -15.90 -2.97
N LEU A 202 17.02 -15.10 -2.57
CA LEU A 202 18.37 -15.06 -3.17
C LEU A 202 19.12 -16.37 -2.93
N LEU A 203 19.19 -16.84 -1.67
CA LEU A 203 19.85 -18.10 -1.31
C LEU A 203 19.26 -19.31 -2.04
N LYS A 204 17.93 -19.38 -2.17
CA LYS A 204 17.23 -20.57 -2.68
C LYS A 204 16.87 -20.51 -4.17
N ARG A 205 17.19 -19.39 -4.85
CA ARG A 205 16.67 -19.06 -6.19
C ARG A 205 15.12 -19.16 -6.30
N ASP A 206 14.42 -18.98 -5.18
CA ASP A 206 12.95 -19.02 -5.15
C ASP A 206 12.38 -17.66 -5.56
N TYR A 207 11.94 -17.57 -6.81
CA TYR A 207 11.34 -16.37 -7.39
C TYR A 207 9.80 -16.37 -7.34
N THR A 208 9.19 -17.13 -6.42
CA THR A 208 7.74 -17.09 -6.18
C THR A 208 7.31 -15.65 -5.80
N PRO A 209 6.37 -15.03 -6.54
CA PRO A 209 6.18 -13.58 -6.50
C PRO A 209 5.47 -13.10 -5.23
N SER A 210 6.23 -12.45 -4.35
CA SER A 210 5.70 -11.55 -3.31
C SER A 210 5.48 -10.12 -3.85
N PHE A 211 6.27 -9.72 -4.86
CA PHE A 211 6.04 -8.53 -5.66
C PHE A 211 6.59 -8.77 -7.07
N ARG A 212 5.68 -8.84 -8.07
CA ARG A 212 6.02 -9.22 -9.44
C ARG A 212 6.93 -8.19 -10.13
N MET A 213 7.90 -8.66 -10.89
CA MET A 213 8.81 -7.82 -11.70
C MET A 213 8.06 -6.87 -12.63
N GLY A 214 6.99 -7.33 -13.28
CA GLY A 214 6.15 -6.52 -14.16
C GLY A 214 5.30 -5.45 -13.44
N LEU A 215 5.08 -5.58 -12.13
CA LEU A 215 4.55 -4.50 -11.30
C LEU A 215 5.67 -3.54 -10.93
N HIS A 216 6.83 -4.06 -10.51
CA HIS A 216 8.00 -3.26 -10.17
C HIS A 216 8.42 -2.37 -11.35
N HIS A 217 8.50 -2.90 -12.58
CA HIS A 217 8.91 -2.20 -13.79
C HIS A 217 8.11 -0.92 -14.11
N LYS A 218 6.87 -0.80 -13.66
CA LYS A 218 6.07 0.44 -13.82
C LYS A 218 6.65 1.60 -13.02
N ASP A 219 7.26 1.34 -11.86
CA ASP A 219 7.74 2.37 -10.96
C ASP A 219 9.05 3.05 -11.46
N PRO A 220 10.11 2.34 -11.91
CA PRO A 220 11.31 2.96 -12.49
C PRO A 220 11.03 3.84 -13.72
N GLY A 221 10.01 3.51 -14.52
CA GLY A 221 9.54 4.40 -15.60
C GLY A 221 9.03 5.74 -15.08
N ILE A 222 8.24 5.71 -13.99
CA ILE A 222 7.72 6.93 -13.34
C ILE A 222 8.83 7.70 -12.63
N VAL A 223 9.80 7.01 -12.03
CA VAL A 223 11.00 7.60 -11.42
C VAL A 223 11.83 8.34 -12.47
N THR A 224 12.12 7.72 -13.61
CA THR A 224 12.94 8.31 -14.67
C THR A 224 12.22 9.48 -15.37
N ASP A 225 10.93 9.38 -15.65
CA ASP A 225 10.11 10.50 -16.13
C ASP A 225 10.07 11.66 -15.12
N THR A 226 9.91 11.36 -13.82
CA THR A 226 9.87 12.38 -12.76
C THR A 226 11.21 13.08 -12.61
N ALA A 227 12.31 12.32 -12.60
CA ALA A 227 13.67 12.87 -12.49
C ALA A 227 13.99 13.82 -13.65
N ARG A 228 13.66 13.42 -14.89
CA ARG A 228 13.77 14.29 -16.08
C ARG A 228 12.92 15.56 -15.93
N ALA A 229 11.68 15.45 -15.44
CA ALA A 229 10.77 16.58 -15.29
C ALA A 229 11.18 17.60 -14.21
N ILE A 230 12.00 17.20 -13.22
CA ILE A 230 12.49 18.08 -12.15
C ILE A 230 13.99 18.45 -12.27
N GLY A 231 14.70 17.93 -13.29
CA GLY A 231 16.13 18.16 -13.46
C GLY A 231 17.03 17.40 -12.47
N ALA A 232 16.56 16.30 -11.89
CA ALA A 232 17.34 15.51 -10.94
C ALA A 232 18.18 14.43 -11.63
N ALA A 233 19.46 14.32 -11.27
CA ALA A 233 20.34 13.24 -11.72
C ALA A 233 20.11 11.97 -10.90
N ILE A 234 19.89 10.84 -11.58
CA ILE A 234 19.65 9.52 -10.96
C ILE A 234 20.44 8.40 -11.67
N PRO A 235 21.78 8.48 -11.80
CA PRO A 235 22.56 7.55 -12.62
C PRO A 235 22.33 6.07 -12.27
N LEU A 236 22.40 5.71 -10.99
CA LEU A 236 22.14 4.34 -10.52
C LEU A 236 20.68 3.92 -10.76
N GLY A 237 19.73 4.85 -10.58
CA GLY A 237 18.31 4.61 -10.84
C GLY A 237 18.00 4.34 -12.31
N SER A 238 18.70 5.02 -13.22
CA SER A 238 18.60 4.81 -14.66
C SER A 238 19.12 3.43 -15.06
N VAL A 239 20.25 2.98 -14.50
CA VAL A 239 20.79 1.63 -14.72
C VAL A 239 19.85 0.57 -14.17
N ALA A 240 19.40 0.70 -12.92
CA ALA A 240 18.44 -0.23 -12.32
C ALA A 240 17.11 -0.31 -13.12
N ALA A 241 16.63 0.82 -13.67
CA ALA A 241 15.47 0.84 -14.54
C ALA A 241 15.67 0.00 -15.82
N GLN A 242 16.85 0.08 -16.45
CA GLN A 242 17.18 -0.73 -17.64
C GLN A 242 17.31 -2.23 -17.30
N LEU A 243 17.89 -2.58 -16.13
CA LEU A 243 18.03 -3.98 -15.71
C LEU A 243 16.67 -4.61 -15.38
N VAL A 244 15.78 -3.88 -14.71
CA VAL A 244 14.37 -4.30 -14.51
C VAL A 244 13.63 -4.43 -15.85
N ALA A 245 13.85 -3.51 -16.79
CA ALA A 245 13.27 -3.61 -18.15
C ALA A 245 13.78 -4.83 -18.92
N SER A 246 15.08 -5.14 -18.81
CA SER A 246 15.71 -6.33 -19.39
C SER A 246 15.11 -7.62 -18.81
N ALA A 247 14.91 -7.71 -17.49
CA ALA A 247 14.24 -8.86 -16.87
C ALA A 247 12.82 -9.08 -17.44
N VAL A 248 12.02 -8.02 -17.56
CA VAL A 248 10.69 -8.10 -18.21
C VAL A 248 10.79 -8.55 -19.67
N ALA A 249 11.76 -8.05 -20.43
CA ALA A 249 11.98 -8.44 -21.82
C ALA A 249 12.44 -9.91 -21.97
N ARG A 250 13.14 -10.46 -20.97
CA ARG A 250 13.50 -11.89 -20.86
C ARG A 250 12.34 -12.79 -20.39
N GLY A 251 11.11 -12.26 -20.30
CA GLY A 251 9.92 -13.02 -19.91
C GLY A 251 9.70 -13.15 -18.40
N GLU A 252 10.50 -12.49 -17.56
CA GLU A 252 10.46 -12.65 -16.10
C GLU A 252 9.41 -11.78 -15.41
N ALA A 253 8.44 -11.25 -16.16
CA ALA A 253 7.46 -10.29 -15.66
C ALA A 253 6.60 -10.80 -14.48
N ASP A 254 6.33 -12.10 -14.42
CA ASP A 254 5.55 -12.73 -13.36
C ASP A 254 6.39 -13.29 -12.20
N LEU A 255 7.71 -13.30 -12.32
CA LEU A 255 8.61 -13.66 -11.21
C LEU A 255 8.67 -12.56 -10.16
N ASP A 256 9.09 -12.92 -8.95
CA ASP A 256 9.44 -11.96 -7.91
C ASP A 256 10.55 -11.00 -8.38
N HIS A 257 10.49 -9.74 -7.95
CA HIS A 257 11.51 -8.74 -8.26
C HIS A 257 12.93 -9.04 -7.74
N SER A 258 13.12 -10.08 -6.92
CA SER A 258 14.46 -10.66 -6.63
C SER A 258 15.10 -11.41 -7.82
N ALA A 259 14.33 -11.75 -8.86
CA ALA A 259 14.85 -12.35 -10.10
C ALA A 259 15.81 -11.45 -10.90
N LEU A 260 16.08 -10.22 -10.45
CA LEU A 260 17.24 -9.43 -10.91
C LEU A 260 18.55 -10.21 -10.77
N LEU A 261 18.65 -11.13 -9.79
CA LEU A 261 19.78 -12.06 -9.65
C LEU A 261 20.08 -12.81 -10.96
N ARG A 262 19.06 -13.35 -11.64
CA ARG A 262 19.21 -14.04 -12.94
C ARG A 262 19.83 -13.16 -14.03
N GLY A 263 19.60 -11.85 -13.95
CA GLY A 263 20.23 -10.87 -14.85
C GLY A 263 21.71 -10.68 -14.57
N VAL A 264 22.11 -10.68 -13.29
CA VAL A 264 23.51 -10.58 -12.86
C VAL A 264 24.27 -11.88 -13.15
N GLU A 265 23.66 -13.04 -12.87
CA GLU A 265 24.18 -14.38 -13.19
C GLU A 265 24.51 -14.48 -14.70
N LEU A 266 23.54 -14.13 -15.55
CA LEU A 266 23.72 -14.05 -17.01
C LEU A 266 24.85 -13.10 -17.44
N LEU A 267 24.86 -11.86 -16.93
CA LEU A 267 25.91 -10.88 -17.27
C LEU A 267 27.30 -11.28 -16.77
N SER A 268 27.36 -12.16 -15.78
CA SER A 268 28.59 -12.66 -15.18
C SER A 268 29.09 -13.96 -15.82
N GLY A 269 28.33 -14.57 -16.74
CA GLY A 269 28.61 -15.94 -17.21
C GLY A 269 28.69 -16.93 -16.05
N TYR A 270 27.77 -16.81 -15.08
CA TYR A 270 27.71 -17.63 -13.89
C TYR A 270 26.43 -18.46 -13.94
N ASP A 271 26.58 -19.78 -13.92
CA ASP A 271 25.48 -20.70 -13.71
C ASP A 271 25.59 -21.31 -12.31
N HIS A 272 24.52 -21.19 -11.52
CA HIS A 272 24.45 -21.76 -10.19
C HIS A 272 24.13 -23.26 -10.22
N GLU A 273 23.58 -23.79 -11.33
CA GLU A 273 23.27 -25.23 -11.44
C GLU A 273 24.51 -26.10 -11.74
N GLU A 274 25.67 -25.48 -12.03
CA GLU A 274 26.94 -26.17 -12.34
C GLU A 274 27.94 -26.25 -11.16
N GLN A 275 27.53 -25.93 -9.92
CA GLN A 275 28.37 -25.97 -8.71
C GLN A 275 27.93 -27.03 -7.68
#